data_AF-A0A3A9SCJ7-F1
#
_entry.id   AF-A0A3A9SCJ7-F1
#
_cell.length_a   1.000
_cell.length_b   1.000
_cell.length_c   1.000
_cell.angle_alpha   90.00
_cell.angle_beta   90.00
_cell.angle_gamma   90.00
#
_symmetry.space_group_name_H-M   'P 1'
#
loop_
_entity.id
_entity.type
_entity.pdbx_description
1 polymer ?
#
loop_
_entity_poly.entity_id
_entity_poly.type
_entity_poly.pdbx_seq_one_letter_code
_entity_poly.pdbx_strand_id
1 'polypeptide(L)'
;MGENGEDNYYINNFNYNKTHNQLDKHVSLATFAMFTGLLAIPFCLFAYTGIIMGGVAVVLAFLSKGTTAKLLPQAKRAVIFGSIAIFIGYAVIIGSFHAVLTDPEARKQVNIMSERMNGESFDDMLKDLGIDVSTE
;
A
#
# COMPACT_ATOMS: atom_id res chain seq x y z
N MET A 1 -0.30 -31.48 41.02
CA MET A 1 -1.00 -30.62 40.06
C MET A 1 -1.01 -29.24 40.71
N GLY A 2 -0.31 -28.20 40.32
CA GLY A 2 0.58 -27.87 39.21
C GLY A 2 0.71 -26.34 39.26
N GLU A 3 1.24 -25.80 40.36
CA GLU A 3 1.31 -24.35 40.68
C GLU A 3 1.93 -23.54 39.54
N ASN A 4 2.93 -24.11 38.88
CA ASN A 4 3.59 -23.51 37.71
C ASN A 4 2.67 -23.37 36.48
N GLY A 5 1.56 -24.11 36.38
CA GLY A 5 0.66 -24.07 35.23
C GLY A 5 -0.34 -22.92 35.26
N GLU A 6 -0.80 -22.55 36.46
CA GLU A 6 -1.79 -21.50 36.67
C GLU A 6 -1.15 -20.10 36.54
N ASP A 7 0.04 -19.90 37.11
CA ASP A 7 0.79 -18.64 36.97
C ASP A 7 1.10 -18.31 35.51
N ASN A 8 1.51 -19.33 34.74
CA ASN A 8 1.74 -19.20 33.31
C ASN A 8 0.45 -18.88 32.55
N TYR A 9 -0.69 -19.42 32.97
CA TYR A 9 -1.98 -19.08 32.36
C TYR A 9 -2.32 -17.61 32.56
N TYR A 10 -2.21 -17.09 33.78
CA TYR A 10 -2.52 -15.68 34.07
C TYR A 10 -1.58 -14.72 33.35
N ILE A 11 -0.28 -15.01 33.32
CA ILE A 11 0.73 -14.19 32.62
C ILE A 11 0.47 -14.18 31.11
N ASN A 12 0.20 -15.35 30.52
CA ASN A 12 -0.08 -15.46 29.09
C ASN A 12 -1.38 -14.73 28.71
N ASN A 13 -2.43 -14.90 29.51
CA ASN A 13 -3.71 -14.22 29.27
C ASN A 13 -3.57 -12.70 29.39
N PHE A 14 -2.85 -12.21 30.40
CA PHE A 14 -2.56 -10.80 30.59
C PHE A 14 -1.78 -10.21 29.40
N ASN A 15 -0.71 -10.87 28.95
CA ASN A 15 0.09 -10.43 27.81
C ASN A 15 -0.69 -10.49 26.48
N TYR A 16 -1.53 -11.51 26.29
CA TYR A 16 -2.40 -11.63 25.14
C TYR A 16 -3.41 -10.48 25.10
N ASN A 17 -4.09 -10.22 26.21
CA ASN A 17 -5.09 -9.16 26.32
C ASN A 17 -4.47 -7.79 26.04
N LYS A 18 -3.25 -7.51 26.53
CA LYS A 18 -2.53 -6.25 26.24
C LYS A 18 -2.30 -5.98 24.76
N THR A 19 -2.26 -7.01 23.91
CA THR A 19 -2.00 -6.87 22.46
C THR A 19 -3.22 -7.15 21.58
N HIS A 20 -4.30 -7.67 22.16
CA HIS A 20 -5.51 -8.10 21.44
C HIS A 20 -6.81 -7.52 22.02
N ASN A 21 -6.75 -6.70 23.07
CA ASN A 21 -7.92 -6.03 23.61
C ASN A 21 -8.44 -4.96 22.64
N GLN A 22 -9.55 -5.23 21.97
CA GLN A 22 -10.13 -4.28 21.02
C GLN A 22 -10.72 -3.02 21.66
N LEU A 23 -10.96 -3.03 22.98
CA LEU A 23 -11.35 -1.81 23.71
C LEU A 23 -10.17 -0.83 23.86
N ASP A 24 -8.94 -1.30 23.70
CA ASP A 24 -7.76 -0.43 23.67
C ASP A 24 -7.67 0.25 22.29
N LYS A 25 -7.72 1.59 22.30
CA LYS A 25 -7.63 2.42 21.09
C LYS A 25 -6.33 2.19 20.33
N HIS A 26 -5.23 1.86 21.00
CA HIS A 26 -3.95 1.55 20.36
C HIS A 26 -4.03 0.25 19.55
N VAL A 27 -4.68 -0.76 20.10
CA VAL A 27 -4.89 -2.06 19.43
C VAL A 27 -5.87 -1.91 18.28
N SER A 28 -6.99 -1.20 18.49
CA SER A 28 -7.97 -0.92 17.43
C SER A 28 -7.34 -0.17 16.24
N LEU A 29 -6.54 0.87 16.52
CA LEU A 29 -5.84 1.63 15.48
C LEU A 29 -4.78 0.78 14.76
N ALA A 30 -4.04 -0.06 15.49
CA ALA A 30 -3.06 -0.99 14.90
C ALA A 30 -3.74 -2.05 14.01
N THR A 31 -4.90 -2.56 14.42
CA THR A 31 -5.72 -3.48 13.64
C THR A 31 -6.21 -2.79 12.36
N PHE A 32 -6.74 -1.57 12.47
CA PHE A 32 -7.20 -0.80 11.31
C PHE A 32 -6.05 -0.55 10.32
N ALA A 33 -4.89 -0.09 10.81
CA ALA A 33 -3.70 0.10 9.99
C ALA A 33 -3.30 -1.18 9.23
N MET A 34 -3.39 -2.35 9.89
CA MET A 34 -3.09 -3.64 9.26
C MET A 34 -4.06 -3.94 8.11
N PHE A 35 -5.36 -3.77 8.31
CA PHE A 35 -6.35 -3.98 7.24
C PHE A 35 -6.19 -2.99 6.10
N THR A 36 -5.95 -1.71 6.41
CA THR A 36 -5.67 -0.68 5.39
C THR A 36 -4.44 -1.06 4.57
N GLY A 37 -3.36 -1.52 5.21
CA GLY A 37 -2.14 -1.94 4.52
C GLY A 37 -2.34 -3.18 3.64
N LEU A 38 -3.15 -4.14 4.10
CA LEU A 38 -3.48 -5.33 3.32
C LEU A 38 -4.35 -4.98 2.09
N LEU A 39 -5.36 -4.13 2.27
CA LEU A 39 -6.22 -3.67 1.19
C LEU A 39 -5.49 -2.76 0.20
N ALA A 40 -4.44 -2.06 0.62
CA ALA A 40 -3.65 -1.20 -0.28
C ALA A 40 -3.04 -1.97 -1.46
N ILE A 41 -2.68 -3.25 -1.29
CA ILE A 41 -2.02 -4.06 -2.30
C ILE A 41 -2.87 -4.24 -3.58
N PRO A 42 -4.10 -4.79 -3.52
CA PRO A 42 -4.93 -4.89 -4.73
C PRO A 42 -5.32 -3.52 -5.29
N PHE A 43 -5.43 -2.49 -4.44
CA PHE A 43 -5.71 -1.12 -4.88
C PHE A 43 -4.56 -0.47 -5.66
N CYS A 44 -3.34 -1.03 -5.65
CA CYS A 44 -2.28 -0.55 -6.55
C CYS A 44 -2.64 -0.72 -8.02
N LEU A 45 -3.50 -1.69 -8.36
CA LEU A 45 -3.98 -1.92 -9.72
C LEU A 45 -5.15 -0.99 -10.11
N PHE A 46 -5.79 -0.36 -9.13
CA PHE A 46 -6.92 0.54 -9.33
C PHE A 46 -6.50 1.99 -9.15
N ALA A 47 -6.30 2.68 -10.28
CA ALA A 47 -5.93 4.09 -10.33
C ALA A 47 -4.68 4.45 -9.50
N TYR A 48 -3.77 3.49 -9.28
CA TYR A 48 -2.55 3.65 -8.49
C TYR A 48 -2.78 4.13 -7.03
N THR A 49 -4.03 4.03 -6.54
CA THR A 49 -4.44 4.53 -5.22
C THR A 49 -3.83 3.76 -4.06
N GLY A 50 -3.38 2.53 -4.33
CA GLY A 50 -2.70 1.68 -3.35
C GLY A 50 -1.42 2.29 -2.78
N ILE A 51 -0.71 3.18 -3.51
CA ILE A 51 0.46 3.89 -2.97
C ILE A 51 0.05 4.81 -1.82
N ILE A 52 -1.02 5.58 -2.01
CA ILE A 52 -1.54 6.51 -1.02
C ILE A 52 -2.06 5.75 0.20
N MET A 53 -2.87 4.70 -0.03
CA MET A 53 -3.36 3.85 1.07
C MET A 53 -2.23 3.15 1.82
N GLY A 54 -1.20 2.69 1.12
CA GLY A 54 -0.01 2.08 1.73
C GLY A 54 0.73 3.07 2.64
N GLY A 55 0.93 4.32 2.18
CA GLY A 55 1.52 5.38 2.99
C GLY A 55 0.70 5.71 4.23
N VAL A 56 -0.62 5.86 4.08
CA VAL A 56 -1.54 6.07 5.20
C VAL A 56 -1.46 4.91 6.20
N ALA A 57 -1.45 3.66 5.74
CA ALA A 57 -1.32 2.49 6.61
C ALA A 57 -0.03 2.52 7.44
N VAL A 58 1.09 2.90 6.85
CA VAL A 58 2.38 3.04 7.55
C VAL A 58 2.31 4.13 8.63
N VAL A 59 1.74 5.30 8.30
CA VAL A 59 1.59 6.39 9.27
C VAL A 59 0.68 5.98 10.44
N LEU A 60 -0.46 5.34 10.15
CA LEU A 60 -1.38 4.86 11.18
C LEU A 60 -0.73 3.80 12.07
N ALA A 61 0.12 2.94 11.51
CA ALA A 61 0.87 1.94 12.27
C ALA A 61 1.88 2.58 13.24
N PHE A 62 2.55 3.65 12.82
CA PHE A 62 3.43 4.39 13.73
C PHE A 62 2.64 5.14 14.80
N LEU A 63 1.50 5.73 14.44
CA LEU A 63 0.65 6.45 15.38
C LEU A 63 0.04 5.51 16.43
N SER A 64 -0.29 4.27 16.06
CA SER A 64 -0.86 3.28 16.99
C SER A 64 0.06 2.95 18.16
N LYS A 65 1.37 3.19 18.04
CA LYS A 65 2.36 3.03 19.12
C LYS A 65 2.14 4.00 20.29
N GLY A 66 1.66 5.22 20.00
CA GLY A 66 1.57 6.31 20.97
C GLY A 66 2.92 6.55 21.67
N THR A 67 2.91 6.56 23.00
CA THR A 67 4.09 6.76 23.87
C THR A 67 4.85 5.46 24.19
N THR A 68 4.37 4.31 23.73
CA THR A 68 4.97 3.00 24.04
C THR A 68 6.30 2.82 23.32
N ALA A 69 7.31 2.16 23.91
CA ALA A 69 8.61 1.98 23.24
C ALA A 69 8.57 1.06 21.99
N LYS A 70 7.64 0.08 21.95
CA LYS A 70 7.57 -0.96 20.92
C LYS A 70 6.25 -0.90 20.14
N LEU A 71 6.31 -1.20 18.84
CA LEU A 71 5.13 -1.38 17.99
C LEU A 71 4.38 -2.67 18.34
N LEU A 72 3.04 -2.59 18.31
CA LEU A 72 2.18 -3.76 18.40
C LEU A 72 2.42 -4.70 17.20
N PRO A 73 2.20 -6.03 17.36
CA PRO A 73 2.40 -6.99 16.29
C PRO A 73 1.61 -6.66 15.01
N GLN A 74 0.38 -6.17 15.17
CA GLN A 74 -0.49 -5.74 14.07
C GLN A 74 0.08 -4.54 13.32
N ALA A 75 0.58 -3.53 14.05
CA ALA A 75 1.21 -2.36 13.46
C ALA A 75 2.49 -2.73 12.68
N LYS A 76 3.28 -3.69 13.17
CA LYS A 76 4.45 -4.18 12.41
C LYS A 76 4.04 -4.78 11.07
N ARG A 77 2.97 -5.57 11.05
CA ARG A 77 2.42 -6.15 9.82
C ARG A 77 1.91 -5.06 8.87
N ALA A 78 1.23 -4.05 9.41
CA ALA A 78 0.77 -2.89 8.64
C ALA A 78 1.91 -2.16 7.93
N VAL A 79 3.04 -1.94 8.60
CA VAL A 79 4.23 -1.33 7.99
C VAL A 79 4.76 -2.19 6.84
N ILE A 80 4.83 -3.51 7.02
CA ILE A 80 5.30 -4.44 5.98
C ILE A 80 4.37 -4.41 4.77
N PHE A 81 3.06 -4.62 4.97
CA PHE A 81 2.10 -4.64 3.86
C PHE A 81 1.99 -3.28 3.17
N GLY A 82 1.99 -2.18 3.93
CA GLY A 82 1.98 -0.83 3.37
C GLY A 82 3.24 -0.53 2.55
N SER A 83 4.41 -0.97 3.01
CA SER A 83 5.66 -0.81 2.25
C SER A 83 5.62 -1.63 0.95
N ILE A 84 5.17 -2.89 1.01
CA ILE A 84 5.00 -3.74 -0.18
C ILE A 84 4.04 -3.10 -1.17
N ALA A 85 2.91 -2.56 -0.71
CA ALA A 85 1.95 -1.87 -1.57
C ALA A 85 2.61 -0.68 -2.28
N ILE A 86 3.38 0.15 -1.58
CA ILE A 86 4.12 1.27 -2.17
C ILE A 86 5.09 0.77 -3.25
N PHE A 87 5.91 -0.24 -2.95
CA PHE A 87 6.86 -0.80 -3.91
C PHE A 87 6.18 -1.36 -5.15
N ILE A 88 5.12 -2.15 -4.98
CA ILE A 88 4.34 -2.69 -6.09
C ILE A 88 3.71 -1.55 -6.89
N GLY A 89 3.14 -0.55 -6.23
CA GLY A 89 2.53 0.59 -6.91
C GLY A 89 3.52 1.33 -7.81
N TYR A 90 4.73 1.61 -7.32
CA TYR A 90 5.78 2.20 -8.14
C TYR A 90 6.22 1.28 -9.29
N ALA A 91 6.36 -0.02 -9.05
CA ALA A 91 6.71 -0.98 -10.09
C ALA A 91 5.66 -1.02 -11.21
N VAL A 92 4.37 -0.96 -10.87
CA VAL A 92 3.28 -0.90 -11.85
C VAL A 92 3.36 0.41 -12.65
N ILE A 93 3.56 1.57 -12.00
CA ILE A 93 3.70 2.86 -12.71
C ILE A 93 4.87 2.79 -13.72
N ILE A 94 6.05 2.37 -13.27
CA ILE A 94 7.24 2.27 -14.14
C ILE A 94 6.97 1.28 -15.29
N GLY A 95 6.37 0.13 -14.99
CA GLY A 95 5.99 -0.86 -15.99
C GLY A 95 5.00 -0.32 -17.02
N SER A 96 4.01 0.46 -16.60
CA SER A 96 3.04 1.11 -17.49
C SER A 96 3.72 2.13 -18.40
N PHE A 97 4.59 2.99 -17.87
CA PHE A 97 5.36 3.93 -18.69
C PHE A 97 6.25 3.20 -19.71
N HIS A 98 6.95 2.15 -19.27
CA HIS A 98 7.78 1.35 -20.15
C HIS A 98 6.96 0.65 -21.24
N ALA A 99 5.78 0.13 -20.91
CA ALA A 99 4.87 -0.49 -21.88
C ALA A 99 4.39 0.53 -22.91
N VAL A 100 3.98 1.73 -22.50
CA VAL A 100 3.53 2.77 -23.44
C VAL A 100 4.64 3.18 -24.41
N LEU A 101 5.89 3.32 -23.93
CA LEU A 101 7.01 3.72 -24.78
C LEU A 101 7.52 2.60 -25.69
N THR A 102 7.50 1.35 -25.24
CA THR A 102 8.12 0.23 -25.97
C THR A 102 7.12 -0.55 -26.85
N ASP A 103 5.85 -0.65 -26.44
CA ASP A 103 4.84 -1.48 -27.10
C ASP A 103 3.85 -0.63 -27.93
N PRO A 104 3.80 -0.79 -29.26
CA PRO A 104 2.90 -0.04 -30.12
C PRO A 104 1.41 -0.33 -29.87
N GLU A 105 1.04 -1.54 -29.41
CA GLU A 105 -0.37 -1.84 -29.11
C GLU A 105 -0.84 -1.11 -27.83
N ALA A 106 0.00 -1.11 -26.79
CA ALA A 106 -0.27 -0.37 -25.57
C ALA A 106 -0.36 1.15 -25.84
N ARG A 107 0.54 1.67 -26.67
CA ARG A 107 0.58 3.09 -27.08
C ARG A 107 -0.67 3.50 -27.84
N LYS A 108 -1.15 2.66 -28.77
CA LYS A 108 -2.39 2.90 -29.51
C LYS A 108 -3.62 3.04 -28.60
N GLN A 109 -3.72 2.22 -27.56
CA GLN A 109 -4.82 2.34 -26.59
C GLN A 109 -4.76 3.66 -25.82
N VAL A 110 -3.56 4.07 -25.40
CA VAL A 110 -3.35 5.35 -24.72
C VAL A 110 -3.63 6.54 -25.64
N ASN A 111 -3.22 6.48 -26.91
CA ASN A 111 -3.52 7.50 -27.92
C ASN A 111 -5.03 7.73 -28.08
N ILE A 112 -5.81 6.65 -28.26
CA ILE A 112 -7.27 6.73 -28.39
C ILE A 112 -7.90 7.34 -27.13
N MET A 113 -7.38 6.99 -25.95
CA MET A 113 -7.89 7.54 -24.69
C MET A 113 -7.54 9.03 -24.54
N SER A 114 -6.30 9.42 -24.89
CA SER A 114 -5.85 10.81 -24.87
C SER A 114 -6.65 11.68 -25.83
N GLU A 115 -6.89 11.22 -27.06
CA GLU A 115 -7.65 11.96 -28.06
C GLU A 115 -9.09 12.22 -27.57
N ARG A 116 -9.71 11.24 -26.89
CA ARG A 116 -11.05 11.39 -26.31
C ARG A 116 -11.11 12.35 -25.13
N MET A 117 -10.06 12.44 -24.32
CA MET A 117 -10.03 13.24 -23.10
C MET A 117 -9.49 14.66 -23.32
N ASN A 118 -8.43 14.77 -24.12
CA ASN A 118 -7.65 15.98 -24.32
C ASN A 118 -7.81 16.58 -25.73
N GLY A 119 -8.37 15.83 -26.68
CA GLY A 119 -8.54 16.26 -28.08
C GLY A 119 -7.32 16.02 -28.98
N GLU A 120 -6.22 15.51 -28.42
CA GLU A 120 -4.95 15.26 -29.10
C GLU A 120 -4.36 13.90 -28.67
N SER A 121 -3.65 13.25 -29.59
CA SER A 121 -3.04 11.94 -29.32
C SER A 121 -1.88 12.06 -28.33
N PHE A 122 -1.58 10.99 -27.59
CA PHE A 122 -0.50 11.01 -26.62
C PHE A 122 0.87 11.14 -27.30
N ASP A 123 1.04 10.58 -28.50
CA ASP A 123 2.26 10.72 -29.28
C ASP A 123 2.52 12.17 -29.73
N ASP A 124 1.48 12.91 -30.14
CA ASP A 124 1.62 14.32 -30.50
C ASP A 124 2.03 15.17 -29.28
N MET A 125 1.44 14.90 -28.12
CA MET A 125 1.84 15.55 -26.85
C MET A 125 3.31 15.26 -26.48
N LEU A 126 3.79 14.02 -26.71
CA LEU A 126 5.18 13.67 -26.46
C LEU A 126 6.13 14.36 -27.45
N LYS A 127 5.72 14.48 -28.71
CA LYS A 127 6.48 15.18 -29.74
C LYS A 127 6.68 16.65 -29.41
N ASP A 128 5.66 17.31 -28.88
CA ASP A 128 5.74 18.70 -28.38
C ASP A 128 6.71 18.86 -27.21
N LEU A 129 6.88 17.81 -26.40
CA LEU A 129 7.88 17.74 -25.33
C LEU A 129 9.29 17.37 -25.83
N GLY A 130 9.47 17.19 -27.15
CA GLY A 130 10.74 16.81 -27.78
C GLY A 130 11.08 15.32 -27.67
N ILE A 131 10.10 14.47 -27.31
CA ILE A 131 10.26 13.03 -27.21
C ILE A 131 9.60 12.40 -28.44
N ASP A 132 10.41 12.03 -29.43
CA ASP A 132 9.91 11.34 -30.62
C ASP A 132 9.85 9.83 -30.37
N VAL A 133 8.63 9.30 -30.24
CA VAL A 133 8.36 7.87 -30.07
C VAL A 133 7.92 7.23 -31.39
N SER A 134 8.03 7.96 -32.52
CA SER A 134 7.82 7.44 -33.87
C SER A 134 8.95 6.48 -34.21
N THR A 135 8.89 5.27 -33.68
CA THR A 135 9.57 4.14 -34.31
C THR A 135 8.94 3.97 -35.69
N GLU A 136 9.77 4.11 -36.74
CA GLU A 136 9.45 3.92 -38.17
C GLU A 136 8.40 2.84 -38.44
#